data_AF-A0A497BW08-F1
#
_entry.id   AF-A0A497BW08-F1
#
_cell.length_a   1.000
_cell.length_b   1.000
_cell.length_c   1.000
_cell.angle_alpha   90.00
_cell.angle_beta   90.00
_cell.angle_gamma   90.00
#
_symmetry.space_group_name_H-M   'P 1'
#
loop_
_entity.id
_entity.type
_entity.pdbx_description
1 polymer ?
#
loop_
_entity_poly.entity_id
_entity_poly.type
_entity_poly.pdbx_seq_one_letter_code
_entity_poly.pdbx_strand_id
1 'polypeptide(L)'
;MKNSNQYNTNGVILFEGASLLDGAPIVVIATGLDAASANTKTGGMIQTWILRADMAPTDAVKNGSDASICGDCIHRGSVLPNSIKAPADRSCYVLHWQAPLSVYKAYKNGRYAYASIEQFKNLDVRFGSYGDPSAVPVKIWRDIKNVCSGSTGYSQQWETCDAEMNLYVMASVHSESQAKRAQLKGYRTFRVKNLNDKKLKNEANCPASIEAGHKLTCEQCLACDGANGRRGSITINAHGAPAKILSFKMVS
;
A
#
# COMPACT_ATOMS: atom_id res chain seq x y z
N MET A 1 -8.28 -21.36 -32.93
CA MET A 1 -7.68 -20.01 -32.91
C MET A 1 -8.48 -19.14 -31.95
N LYS A 2 -7.96 -18.86 -30.74
CA LYS A 2 -8.61 -17.91 -29.82
C LYS A 2 -8.07 -16.52 -30.14
N ASN A 3 -8.73 -15.84 -31.07
CA ASN A 3 -8.58 -14.40 -31.19
C ASN A 3 -9.31 -13.77 -30.01
N SER A 4 -8.58 -13.23 -29.04
CA SER A 4 -8.99 -12.04 -28.32
C SER A 4 -7.82 -11.53 -27.46
N ASN A 5 -7.01 -10.64 -28.06
CA ASN A 5 -6.25 -9.62 -27.32
C ASN A 5 -7.24 -8.65 -26.65
N GLN A 6 -8.14 -9.18 -25.81
CA GLN A 6 -9.12 -8.38 -25.10
C GLN A 6 -8.48 -7.93 -23.80
N TYR A 7 -8.30 -6.63 -23.68
CA TYR A 7 -7.87 -6.01 -22.44
C TYR A 7 -8.84 -6.41 -21.32
N ASN A 8 -8.26 -6.69 -20.16
CA ASN A 8 -9.00 -6.81 -18.92
C ASN A 8 -9.54 -5.43 -18.58
N THR A 9 -10.84 -5.24 -18.74
CA THR A 9 -11.53 -3.97 -18.45
C THR A 9 -11.53 -3.65 -16.96
N ASN A 10 -11.34 -4.65 -16.09
CA ASN A 10 -11.28 -4.47 -14.64
C ASN A 10 -9.93 -3.93 -14.12
N GLY A 11 -8.96 -3.61 -14.99
CA GLY A 11 -7.70 -3.02 -14.54
C GLY A 11 -6.91 -2.28 -15.63
N VAL A 12 -6.02 -1.39 -15.18
CA VAL A 12 -5.24 -0.49 -16.04
C VAL A 12 -3.85 -0.22 -15.47
N ILE A 13 -2.89 0.10 -16.33
CA ILE A 13 -1.55 0.56 -15.96
C ILE A 13 -1.62 2.06 -15.66
N LEU A 14 -1.28 2.45 -14.44
CA LEU A 14 -1.17 3.83 -13.99
C LEU A 14 0.20 4.44 -14.30
N PHE A 15 1.25 3.64 -14.18
CA PHE A 15 2.64 4.05 -14.36
C PHE A 15 3.50 2.84 -14.70
N GLU A 16 4.49 3.05 -15.57
CA GLU A 16 5.57 2.11 -15.83
C GLU A 16 6.86 2.91 -15.99
N GLY A 17 7.88 2.58 -15.20
CA GLY A 17 9.12 3.36 -15.18
C GLY A 17 10.05 2.98 -14.04
N ALA A 18 11.08 3.80 -13.84
CA ALA A 18 12.06 3.60 -12.78
C ALA A 18 11.45 3.89 -11.40
N SER A 19 11.74 3.04 -10.42
CA SER A 19 11.45 3.30 -9.02
C SER A 19 12.22 4.51 -8.53
N LEU A 20 11.55 5.38 -7.77
CA LEU A 20 12.22 6.48 -7.09
C LEU A 20 13.13 6.03 -5.93
N LEU A 21 13.05 4.76 -5.51
CA LEU A 21 13.83 4.24 -4.40
C LEU A 21 15.22 3.78 -4.83
N ASP A 22 15.33 3.15 -6.00
CA ASP A 22 16.58 2.54 -6.47
C ASP A 22 16.79 2.55 -7.99
N GLY A 23 15.86 3.13 -8.76
CA GLY A 23 15.91 3.19 -10.22
C GLY A 23 15.50 1.90 -10.95
N ALA A 24 15.21 0.81 -10.25
CA ALA A 24 14.81 -0.45 -10.88
C ALA A 24 13.40 -0.35 -11.49
N PRO A 25 13.09 -1.13 -12.55
CA PRO A 25 11.83 -1.00 -13.26
C PRO A 25 10.63 -1.50 -12.43
N ILE A 26 9.63 -0.64 -12.27
CA ILE A 26 8.37 -0.92 -11.57
C ILE A 26 7.17 -0.59 -12.46
N VAL A 27 6.04 -1.20 -12.13
CA VAL A 27 4.74 -0.93 -12.73
C VAL A 27 3.71 -0.71 -11.63
N VAL A 28 2.81 0.24 -11.85
CA VAL A 28 1.65 0.50 -11.00
C VAL A 28 0.40 0.11 -11.75
N ILE A 29 -0.38 -0.82 -11.20
CA ILE A 29 -1.60 -1.30 -11.82
C ILE A 29 -2.77 -1.01 -10.88
N ALA A 30 -3.85 -0.43 -11.39
CA ALA A 30 -5.11 -0.30 -10.69
C ALA A 30 -6.05 -1.45 -11.08
N THR A 31 -6.77 -2.00 -10.11
CA THR A 31 -7.81 -3.02 -10.35
C THR A 31 -9.06 -2.75 -9.55
N GLY A 32 -10.20 -3.21 -10.08
CA GLY A 32 -11.51 -3.05 -9.46
C GLY A 32 -12.41 -2.04 -10.17
N LEU A 33 -12.07 -1.66 -11.40
CA LEU A 33 -12.79 -0.65 -12.19
C LEU A 33 -14.20 -1.12 -12.60
N ASP A 34 -14.37 -2.41 -12.88
CA ASP A 34 -15.66 -2.98 -13.30
C ASP A 34 -16.28 -3.87 -12.21
N ALA A 35 -15.43 -4.62 -11.51
CA ALA A 35 -15.84 -5.57 -10.49
C ALA A 35 -15.08 -5.29 -9.20
N ALA A 36 -15.83 -4.85 -8.19
CA ALA A 36 -15.32 -4.54 -6.86
C ALA A 36 -14.56 -5.72 -6.22
N SER A 37 -13.63 -5.39 -5.33
CA SER A 37 -12.93 -6.40 -4.53
C SER A 37 -13.88 -7.15 -3.61
N ALA A 38 -13.68 -8.46 -3.44
CA ALA A 38 -14.36 -9.24 -2.41
C ALA A 38 -13.81 -8.98 -0.99
N ASN A 39 -12.85 -8.05 -0.82
CA ASN A 39 -12.26 -7.73 0.47
C ASN A 39 -13.19 -6.86 1.31
N THR A 40 -13.85 -7.48 2.28
CA THR A 40 -14.82 -6.85 3.19
C THR A 40 -14.26 -5.67 3.99
N LYS A 41 -12.96 -5.66 4.30
CA LYS A 41 -12.33 -4.56 5.07
C LYS A 41 -12.22 -3.28 4.24
N THR A 42 -11.82 -3.40 2.98
CA THR A 42 -11.62 -2.24 2.11
C THR A 42 -12.90 -1.83 1.39
N GLY A 43 -13.83 -2.75 1.20
CA GLY A 43 -14.99 -2.54 0.34
C GLY A 43 -14.61 -2.44 -1.14
N GLY A 44 -15.41 -1.69 -1.90
CA GLY A 44 -15.29 -1.49 -3.34
C GLY A 44 -14.21 -0.51 -3.78
N MET A 45 -13.29 -0.10 -2.89
CA MET A 45 -12.17 0.77 -3.28
C MET A 45 -11.31 0.13 -4.38
N ILE A 46 -10.90 0.94 -5.35
CA ILE A 46 -9.89 0.59 -6.34
C ILE A 46 -8.59 0.26 -5.63
N GLN A 47 -8.02 -0.90 -5.95
CA GLN A 47 -6.75 -1.34 -5.40
C GLN A 47 -5.61 -0.98 -6.36
N THR A 48 -4.52 -0.44 -5.83
CA THR A 48 -3.31 -0.15 -6.62
C THR A 48 -2.15 -1.04 -6.21
N TRP A 49 -1.49 -1.65 -7.19
CA TRP A 49 -0.42 -2.64 -7.01
C TRP A 49 0.86 -2.08 -7.60
N ILE A 50 1.85 -1.80 -6.75
CA ILE A 50 3.18 -1.36 -7.16
C ILE A 50 4.06 -2.61 -7.17
N LEU A 51 4.50 -3.02 -8.36
CA LEU A 51 5.16 -4.30 -8.60
C LEU A 51 6.46 -4.06 -9.35
N ARG A 52 7.42 -4.98 -9.20
CA ARG A 52 8.53 -5.10 -10.15
C ARG A 52 7.96 -5.42 -11.53
N ALA A 53 8.37 -4.67 -12.55
CA ALA A 53 7.89 -4.89 -13.92
C ALA A 53 8.57 -6.12 -14.58
N ASP A 54 9.76 -6.45 -14.10
CA ASP A 54 10.68 -7.45 -14.64
C ASP A 54 10.73 -8.76 -13.85
N MET A 55 10.07 -8.84 -12.68
CA MET A 55 10.15 -10.00 -11.80
C MET A 55 8.84 -10.26 -11.05
N ALA A 56 8.50 -11.53 -10.87
CA ALA A 56 7.32 -11.92 -10.10
C ALA A 56 7.46 -11.51 -8.61
N PRO A 57 6.38 -11.07 -7.94
CA PRO A 57 6.44 -10.68 -6.53
C PRO A 57 6.94 -11.78 -5.59
N THR A 58 6.69 -13.04 -5.91
CA THR A 58 7.21 -14.19 -5.16
C THR A 58 8.73 -14.30 -5.21
N ASP A 59 9.33 -13.94 -6.33
CA ASP A 59 10.78 -14.04 -6.50
C ASP A 59 11.46 -12.79 -5.94
N ALA A 60 10.85 -11.63 -6.15
CA ALA A 60 11.31 -10.37 -5.57
C ALA A 60 11.36 -10.40 -4.04
N VAL A 61 10.40 -11.08 -3.39
CA VAL A 61 10.41 -11.25 -1.93
C VAL A 61 11.50 -12.22 -1.47
N LYS A 62 11.78 -13.29 -2.23
CA LYS A 62 12.80 -14.30 -1.85
C LYS A 62 14.22 -13.73 -1.93
N ASN A 63 14.50 -12.96 -2.98
CA ASN A 63 15.83 -12.43 -3.25
C ASN A 63 16.02 -10.98 -2.77
N GLY A 64 15.01 -10.37 -2.16
CA GLY A 64 15.09 -9.00 -1.64
C GLY A 64 14.97 -7.89 -2.69
N SER A 65 14.65 -8.22 -3.93
CA SER A 65 14.38 -7.25 -4.99
C SER A 65 13.05 -6.50 -4.78
N ASP A 66 12.23 -6.89 -3.80
CA ASP A 66 11.08 -6.09 -3.36
C ASP A 66 11.48 -4.77 -2.68
N ALA A 67 12.78 -4.51 -2.48
CA ALA A 67 13.33 -3.20 -2.10
C ALA A 67 12.91 -2.10 -3.08
N SER A 68 12.86 -2.40 -4.37
CA SER A 68 12.53 -1.41 -5.40
C SER A 68 11.10 -0.89 -5.29
N ILE A 69 10.20 -1.61 -4.61
CA ILE A 69 8.81 -1.16 -4.41
C ILE A 69 8.50 -0.82 -2.96
N CYS A 70 9.30 -1.27 -1.99
CA CYS A 70 9.02 -1.14 -0.56
C CYS A 70 10.12 -0.43 0.23
N GLY A 71 11.26 -0.13 -0.39
CA GLY A 71 12.40 0.54 0.23
C GLY A 71 12.94 -0.23 1.42
N ASP A 72 13.25 0.48 2.49
CA ASP A 72 13.73 -0.06 3.77
C ASP A 72 12.62 -0.58 4.70
N CYS A 73 11.39 -0.76 4.19
CA CYS A 73 10.25 -1.20 4.99
C CYS A 73 10.59 -2.41 5.90
N ILE A 74 10.48 -2.20 7.21
CA ILE A 74 10.78 -3.19 8.25
C ILE A 74 10.02 -4.52 8.08
N HIS A 75 8.88 -4.47 7.40
CA HIS A 75 8.02 -5.64 7.20
C HIS A 75 8.51 -6.59 6.11
N ARG A 76 9.54 -6.22 5.35
CA ARG A 76 10.13 -7.06 4.30
C ARG A 76 10.84 -8.30 4.87
N GLY A 77 11.33 -8.19 6.10
CA GLY A 77 12.15 -9.21 6.75
C GLY A 77 13.59 -9.22 6.24
N SER A 78 14.43 -10.02 6.89
CA SER A 78 15.86 -10.13 6.62
C SER A 78 16.11 -11.14 5.51
N VAL A 79 16.43 -10.63 4.32
CA VAL A 79 16.73 -11.47 3.15
C VAL A 79 18.08 -12.14 3.36
N LEU A 80 18.09 -13.48 3.35
CA LEU A 80 19.33 -14.26 3.39
C LEU A 80 19.93 -14.35 1.98
N PRO A 81 21.28 -14.25 1.84
CA PRO A 81 21.95 -14.47 0.57
C PRO A 81 21.54 -15.80 -0.06
N ASN A 82 21.27 -15.81 -1.36
CA ASN A 82 20.87 -17.00 -2.14
C ASN A 82 19.61 -17.73 -1.63
N SER A 83 18.75 -17.07 -0.85
CA SER A 83 17.51 -17.67 -0.38
C SER A 83 16.52 -17.93 -1.53
N ILE A 84 15.98 -19.14 -1.56
CA ILE A 84 14.84 -19.50 -2.42
C ILE A 84 13.49 -19.40 -1.69
N LYS A 85 13.51 -19.00 -0.41
CA LYS A 85 12.34 -18.86 0.46
C LYS A 85 12.16 -17.39 0.86
N ALA A 86 10.90 -16.99 1.05
CA ALA A 86 10.61 -15.69 1.64
C ALA A 86 11.21 -15.60 3.06
N PRO A 87 11.65 -14.42 3.52
CA PRO A 87 12.22 -14.26 4.86
C PRO A 87 11.26 -14.77 5.95
N ALA A 88 11.80 -15.56 6.87
CA ALA A 88 11.02 -16.18 7.95
C ALA A 88 10.45 -15.13 8.92
N ASP A 89 11.17 -14.02 9.10
CA ASP A 89 10.84 -12.86 9.93
C ASP A 89 10.00 -11.79 9.20
N ARG A 90 9.59 -12.03 7.94
CA ARG A 90 8.75 -11.10 7.20
C ARG A 90 7.43 -10.87 7.94
N SER A 91 7.17 -9.65 8.39
CA SER A 91 5.92 -9.27 9.08
C SER A 91 4.84 -8.66 8.16
N CYS A 92 5.15 -8.44 6.87
CA CYS A 92 4.17 -7.92 5.91
C CYS A 92 2.94 -8.82 5.83
N TYR A 93 1.76 -8.23 6.03
CA TYR A 93 0.49 -8.93 6.03
C TYR A 93 -0.06 -9.24 4.63
N VAL A 94 0.51 -8.62 3.59
CA VAL A 94 0.10 -8.87 2.21
C VAL A 94 0.69 -10.19 1.71
N LEU A 95 -0.20 -11.09 1.26
CA LEU A 95 0.17 -12.38 0.67
C LEU A 95 0.57 -12.18 -0.79
N HIS A 96 1.87 -12.00 -1.04
CA HIS A 96 2.41 -11.67 -2.36
C HIS A 96 2.17 -12.74 -3.45
N TRP A 97 1.87 -14.00 -3.07
CA TRP A 97 1.49 -15.07 -3.99
C TRP A 97 0.00 -15.10 -4.37
N GLN A 98 -0.84 -14.24 -3.78
CA GLN A 98 -2.26 -14.12 -4.11
C GLN A 98 -2.49 -12.98 -5.13
N ALA A 99 -3.16 -11.90 -4.72
CA ALA A 99 -3.53 -10.81 -5.61
C ALA A 99 -2.33 -10.18 -6.34
N PRO A 100 -1.17 -9.87 -5.69
CA PRO A 100 -0.02 -9.31 -6.41
C PRO A 100 0.51 -10.22 -7.53
N LEU A 101 0.63 -11.53 -7.29
CA LEU A 101 1.07 -12.48 -8.32
C LEU A 101 0.05 -12.62 -9.45
N SER A 102 -1.25 -12.60 -9.15
CA SER A 102 -2.31 -12.64 -10.17
C SER A 102 -2.26 -11.42 -11.09
N VAL A 103 -2.13 -10.23 -10.50
CA VAL A 103 -2.00 -8.95 -11.22
C VAL A 103 -0.72 -8.94 -12.06
N TYR A 104 0.42 -9.35 -11.51
CA TYR A 104 1.67 -9.47 -12.26
C TYR A 104 1.53 -10.39 -13.49
N LYS A 105 0.93 -11.58 -13.32
CA LYS A 105 0.75 -12.53 -14.43
C LYS A 105 -0.14 -11.94 -15.53
N ALA A 106 -1.21 -11.22 -15.18
CA ALA A 106 -2.05 -10.54 -16.15
C ALA A 106 -1.28 -9.43 -16.90
N TYR A 107 -0.46 -8.66 -16.19
CA TYR A 107 0.42 -7.65 -16.79
C TYR A 107 1.42 -8.24 -17.78
N LYS A 108 2.15 -9.31 -17.40
CA LYS A 108 3.10 -9.98 -18.31
C LYS A 108 2.43 -10.59 -19.53
N ASN A 109 1.13 -10.88 -19.45
CA ASN A 109 0.32 -11.34 -20.56
C ASN A 109 -0.30 -10.19 -21.39
N GLY A 110 0.11 -8.93 -21.17
CA GLY A 110 -0.36 -7.77 -21.93
C GLY A 110 -1.84 -7.43 -21.73
N ARG A 111 -2.43 -7.83 -20.59
CA ARG A 111 -3.88 -7.73 -20.37
C ARG A 111 -4.37 -6.35 -19.91
N TYR A 112 -3.49 -5.39 -19.66
CA TYR A 112 -3.89 -4.08 -19.15
C TYR A 112 -3.58 -2.99 -20.17
N ALA A 113 -4.57 -2.13 -20.41
CA ALA A 113 -4.37 -0.88 -21.14
C ALA A 113 -3.78 0.18 -20.20
N TYR A 114 -3.18 1.24 -20.76
CA TYR A 114 -2.82 2.42 -19.99
C TYR A 114 -4.07 3.17 -19.55
N ALA A 115 -4.02 3.71 -18.34
CA ALA A 115 -5.15 4.39 -17.73
C ALA A 115 -5.41 5.76 -18.38
N SER A 116 -6.69 6.12 -18.49
CA SER A 116 -7.14 7.51 -18.53
C SER A 116 -7.55 7.95 -17.13
N ILE A 117 -7.16 9.17 -16.73
CA ILE A 117 -7.47 9.71 -15.40
C ILE A 117 -9.00 9.77 -15.15
N GLU A 118 -9.81 9.99 -16.19
CA GLU A 118 -11.28 10.01 -16.07
C GLU A 118 -11.87 8.69 -15.56
N GLN A 119 -11.16 7.56 -15.71
CA GLN A 119 -11.61 6.27 -15.19
C GLN A 119 -11.66 6.22 -13.66
N PHE A 120 -10.98 7.14 -12.97
CA PHE A 120 -10.99 7.23 -11.50
C PHE A 120 -12.00 8.24 -10.97
N LYS A 121 -12.73 8.92 -11.85
CA LYS A 121 -13.69 9.94 -11.45
C LYS A 121 -14.77 9.32 -10.57
N ASN A 122 -15.04 9.98 -9.43
CA ASN A 122 -16.02 9.55 -8.45
C ASN A 122 -15.76 8.17 -7.79
N LEU A 123 -14.58 7.58 -7.95
CA LEU A 123 -14.22 6.32 -7.30
C LEU A 123 -13.41 6.57 -6.03
N ASP A 124 -13.44 5.61 -5.11
CA ASP A 124 -12.54 5.59 -3.95
C ASP A 124 -11.29 4.76 -4.28
N VAL A 125 -10.09 5.31 -4.04
CA VAL A 125 -8.83 4.67 -4.46
C VAL A 125 -7.90 4.43 -3.27
N ARG A 126 -7.42 3.20 -3.14
CA ARG A 126 -6.38 2.84 -2.18
C ARG A 126 -5.00 2.88 -2.85
N PHE A 127 -4.18 3.85 -2.45
CA PHE A 127 -2.79 3.99 -2.85
C PHE A 127 -1.91 2.99 -2.08
N GLY A 128 -1.21 2.13 -2.82
CA GLY A 128 -0.29 1.14 -2.25
C GLY A 128 -1.00 -0.01 -1.53
N SER A 129 -1.90 -0.73 -2.22
CA SER A 129 -2.43 -2.01 -1.69
C SER A 129 -1.33 -3.06 -1.52
N TYR A 130 -0.30 -2.98 -2.38
CA TYR A 130 0.99 -3.62 -2.21
C TYR A 130 2.08 -2.72 -2.82
N GLY A 131 3.24 -2.67 -2.17
CA GLY A 131 4.28 -1.68 -2.43
C GLY A 131 3.97 -0.31 -1.82
N ASP A 132 5.00 0.53 -1.74
CA ASP A 132 4.97 1.84 -1.11
C ASP A 132 4.73 2.94 -2.16
N PRO A 133 3.73 3.82 -1.97
CA PRO A 133 3.46 4.93 -2.89
C PRO A 133 4.66 5.82 -3.20
N SER A 134 5.63 5.91 -2.28
CA SER A 134 6.85 6.71 -2.47
C SER A 134 7.82 6.13 -3.49
N ALA A 135 7.63 4.89 -3.94
CA ALA A 135 8.38 4.35 -5.08
C ALA A 135 7.98 4.97 -6.42
N VAL A 136 6.86 5.69 -6.47
CA VAL A 136 6.21 6.19 -7.68
C VAL A 136 6.22 7.73 -7.65
N PRO A 137 6.44 8.42 -8.79
CA PRO A 137 6.34 9.88 -8.86
C PRO A 137 5.02 10.40 -8.27
N VAL A 138 5.14 11.39 -7.37
CA VAL A 138 4.00 11.96 -6.64
C VAL A 138 2.87 12.45 -7.55
N LYS A 139 3.21 12.90 -8.76
CA LYS A 139 2.26 13.32 -9.79
C LYS A 139 1.20 12.25 -10.10
N ILE A 140 1.56 10.96 -10.09
CA ILE A 140 0.59 9.87 -10.37
C ILE A 140 -0.53 9.87 -9.32
N TRP A 141 -0.16 9.99 -8.04
CA TRP A 141 -1.13 10.05 -6.94
C TRP A 141 -1.92 11.37 -6.93
N ARG A 142 -1.26 12.48 -7.27
CA ARG A 142 -1.89 13.80 -7.42
C ARG A 142 -2.98 13.79 -8.48
N ASP A 143 -2.67 13.29 -9.67
CA ASP A 143 -3.60 13.30 -10.79
C ASP A 143 -4.86 12.47 -10.48
N ILE A 144 -4.69 11.31 -9.83
CA ILE A 144 -5.81 10.47 -9.38
C ILE A 144 -6.60 11.15 -8.26
N LYS A 145 -5.92 11.70 -7.25
CA LYS A 145 -6.58 12.34 -6.10
C LYS A 145 -7.44 13.54 -6.51
N ASN A 146 -7.05 14.24 -7.58
CA ASN A 146 -7.80 15.39 -8.10
C ASN A 146 -9.15 15.02 -8.70
N VAL A 147 -9.38 13.75 -9.07
CA VAL A 147 -10.64 13.32 -9.73
C VAL A 147 -11.43 12.28 -8.93
N CYS A 148 -10.77 11.54 -8.04
CA CYS A 148 -11.40 10.50 -7.24
C CYS A 148 -12.31 11.10 -6.14
N SER A 149 -13.33 10.35 -5.70
CA SER A 149 -14.19 10.74 -4.57
C SER A 149 -13.41 10.74 -3.25
N GLY A 150 -12.52 9.78 -3.08
CA GLY A 150 -11.79 9.55 -1.85
C GLY A 150 -10.54 8.74 -2.10
N SER A 151 -9.55 8.90 -1.22
CA SER A 151 -8.32 8.12 -1.29
C SER A 151 -7.85 7.68 0.08
N THR A 152 -7.16 6.54 0.13
CA THR A 152 -6.42 6.14 1.33
C THR A 152 -5.02 5.68 0.95
N GLY A 153 -4.03 5.90 1.82
CA GLY A 153 -2.69 5.41 1.57
C GLY A 153 -1.75 5.68 2.73
N TYR A 154 -0.64 4.95 2.74
CA TYR A 154 0.43 5.14 3.69
C TYR A 154 1.79 4.84 3.07
N SER A 155 2.81 5.53 3.53
CA SER A 155 4.20 5.29 3.16
C SER A 155 5.04 4.99 4.40
N GLN A 156 5.89 3.98 4.29
CA GLN A 156 6.99 3.69 5.21
C GLN A 156 8.21 4.56 4.90
N GLN A 157 8.32 5.09 3.67
CA GLN A 157 9.43 5.94 3.21
C GLN A 157 9.23 7.43 3.55
N TRP A 158 8.31 7.77 4.45
CA TRP A 158 7.92 9.14 4.79
C TRP A 158 9.09 10.02 5.31
N GLU A 159 10.18 9.40 5.78
CA GLU A 159 11.37 10.13 6.21
C GLU A 159 12.17 10.72 5.05
N THR A 160 12.18 10.06 3.89
CA THR A 160 13.10 10.31 2.78
C THR A 160 12.42 10.61 1.44
N CYS A 161 11.13 10.36 1.32
CA CYS A 161 10.39 10.63 0.08
C CYS A 161 10.11 12.12 -0.14
N ASP A 162 9.56 12.43 -1.32
CA ASP A 162 9.12 13.78 -1.69
C ASP A 162 8.21 14.37 -0.61
N ALA A 163 8.49 15.61 -0.16
CA ALA A 163 7.72 16.27 0.89
C ALA A 163 6.24 16.45 0.51
N GLU A 164 5.92 16.60 -0.79
CA GLU A 164 4.55 16.70 -1.31
C GLU A 164 3.74 15.40 -1.04
N MET A 165 4.42 14.26 -0.84
CA MET A 165 3.78 12.97 -0.58
C MET A 165 2.86 13.01 0.66
N ASN A 166 3.15 13.88 1.64
CA ASN A 166 2.29 14.04 2.82
C ASN A 166 0.85 14.45 2.48
N LEU A 167 0.60 15.07 1.33
CA LEU A 167 -0.73 15.48 0.89
C LEU A 167 -1.57 14.28 0.43
N TYR A 168 -0.93 13.16 0.07
CA TYR A 168 -1.58 12.01 -0.57
C TYR A 168 -1.68 10.80 0.34
N VAL A 169 -0.69 10.60 1.22
CA VAL A 169 -0.62 9.41 2.10
C VAL A 169 -0.26 9.80 3.53
N MET A 170 -0.62 8.96 4.49
CA MET A 170 -0.16 9.10 5.88
C MET A 170 1.23 8.46 6.07
N ALA A 171 1.95 8.88 7.11
CA ALA A 171 3.16 8.17 7.53
C ALA A 171 2.78 6.87 8.25
N SER A 172 3.27 5.73 7.76
CA SER A 172 3.19 4.45 8.46
C SER A 172 4.28 4.40 9.51
N VAL A 173 3.88 4.32 10.79
CA VAL A 173 4.80 4.39 11.93
C VAL A 173 4.52 3.28 12.93
N HIS A 174 5.53 2.95 13.74
CA HIS A 174 5.48 1.82 14.68
C HIS A 174 5.75 2.22 16.12
N SER A 175 6.11 3.49 16.36
CA SER A 175 6.39 4.03 17.70
C SER A 175 5.87 5.45 17.88
N GLU A 176 5.73 5.88 19.13
CA GLU A 176 5.37 7.28 19.45
C GLU A 176 6.43 8.28 18.95
N SER A 177 7.71 7.91 19.04
CA SER A 177 8.81 8.77 18.58
C SER A 177 8.78 8.99 17.07
N GLN A 178 8.54 7.93 16.29
CA GLN A 178 8.31 8.04 14.84
C GLN A 178 7.07 8.89 14.55
N ALA A 179 5.97 8.69 15.28
CA ALA A 179 4.75 9.47 15.06
C ALA A 179 4.98 10.98 15.25
N LYS A 180 5.70 11.36 16.31
CA LYS A 180 6.10 12.76 16.56
C LYS A 180 6.99 13.31 15.45
N ARG A 181 7.99 12.56 14.98
CA ARG A 181 8.86 12.98 13.87
C ARG A 181 8.09 13.17 12.57
N ALA A 182 7.19 12.26 12.24
CA ALA A 182 6.35 12.36 11.05
C ALA A 182 5.45 13.60 11.11
N GLN A 183 4.85 13.89 12.27
CA GLN A 183 4.02 15.08 12.48
C GLN A 183 4.80 16.39 12.29
N LEU A 184 6.07 16.44 12.74
CA LEU A 184 6.95 17.58 12.47
C LEU A 184 7.23 17.78 10.97
N LYS A 185 7.07 16.75 10.13
CA LYS A 185 7.17 16.81 8.67
C LYS A 185 5.81 17.04 7.95
N GLY A 186 4.74 17.37 8.69
CA GLY A 186 3.39 17.52 8.12
C GLY A 186 2.59 16.22 7.97
N TYR A 187 3.16 15.11 8.42
CA TYR A 187 2.56 13.80 8.67
C TYR A 187 1.30 13.82 9.55
N ARG A 188 0.12 13.42 9.05
CA ARG A 188 -0.75 12.56 9.88
C ARG A 188 -0.22 11.13 9.85
N THR A 189 -0.41 10.38 10.93
CA THR A 189 0.21 9.06 11.08
C THR A 189 -0.81 7.93 11.11
N PHE A 190 -0.47 6.80 10.49
CA PHE A 190 -1.10 5.51 10.74
C PHE A 190 -0.13 4.69 11.60
N ARG A 191 -0.40 4.57 12.90
CA ARG A 191 0.47 3.86 13.84
C ARG A 191 -0.01 2.45 14.12
N VAL A 192 0.80 1.47 13.75
CA VAL A 192 0.62 0.09 14.23
C VAL A 192 1.29 0.01 15.60
N LYS A 193 0.57 -0.45 16.62
CA LYS A 193 1.05 -0.49 18.00
C LYS A 193 0.94 -1.88 18.62
N ASN A 194 1.72 -2.14 19.66
CA ASN A 194 1.53 -3.32 20.48
C ASN A 194 0.23 -3.20 21.30
N LEU A 195 -0.32 -4.35 21.70
CA LEU A 195 -1.60 -4.42 22.41
C LEU A 195 -1.61 -3.54 23.67
N ASN A 196 -0.51 -3.54 24.42
CA ASN A 196 -0.36 -2.82 25.69
C ASN A 196 0.04 -1.35 25.51
N ASP A 197 0.43 -0.94 24.31
CA ASP A 197 0.79 0.46 24.06
C ASP A 197 -0.45 1.33 24.13
N LYS A 198 -0.29 2.51 24.75
CA LYS A 198 -1.37 3.48 24.82
C LYS A 198 -1.56 4.18 23.46
N LYS A 199 -2.80 4.59 23.20
CA LYS A 199 -3.13 5.50 22.10
C LYS A 199 -2.67 6.92 22.45
N LEU A 200 -2.14 7.65 21.47
CA LEU A 200 -1.78 9.06 21.64
C LEU A 200 -3.03 9.95 21.63
N LYS A 201 -2.91 11.16 22.20
CA LYS A 201 -4.06 12.08 22.34
C LYS A 201 -4.69 12.46 20.99
N ASN A 202 -3.88 12.57 19.93
CA ASN A 202 -4.31 12.93 18.58
C ASN A 202 -4.63 11.72 17.69
N GLU A 203 -4.64 10.51 18.24
CA GLU A 203 -4.98 9.29 17.51
C GLU A 203 -6.45 8.88 17.75
N ALA A 204 -7.06 8.32 16.71
CA ALA A 204 -8.29 7.53 16.80
C ALA A 204 -7.98 6.06 16.47
N ASN A 205 -8.68 5.13 17.13
CA ASN A 205 -8.59 3.73 16.73
C ASN A 205 -9.22 3.58 15.34
N CYS A 206 -8.57 2.80 14.47
CA CYS A 206 -9.09 2.48 13.15
C CYS A 206 -10.48 1.85 13.29
N PRO A 207 -11.55 2.44 12.74
CA PRO A 207 -12.90 1.89 12.88
C PRO A 207 -13.06 0.48 12.28
N ALA A 208 -12.20 0.12 11.33
CA ALA A 208 -12.18 -1.19 10.69
C ALA A 208 -11.47 -2.27 11.53
N SER A 209 -10.89 -1.93 12.68
CA SER A 209 -10.15 -2.88 13.52
C SER A 209 -11.06 -3.73 14.40
N ILE A 210 -10.54 -4.86 14.84
CA ILE A 210 -11.23 -5.78 15.76
C ILE A 210 -11.51 -5.05 17.08
N GLU A 211 -10.52 -4.31 17.61
CA GLU A 211 -10.68 -3.58 18.88
C GLU A 211 -11.68 -2.41 18.80
N ALA A 212 -11.99 -1.94 17.60
CA ALA A 212 -13.05 -0.95 17.38
C ALA A 212 -14.41 -1.60 17.09
N GLY A 213 -14.48 -2.94 16.96
CA GLY A 213 -15.70 -3.69 16.65
C GLY A 213 -16.10 -3.65 15.17
N HIS A 214 -15.15 -3.45 14.25
CA HIS A 214 -15.41 -3.38 12.80
C HIS A 214 -16.55 -2.41 12.40
N LYS A 215 -16.58 -1.23 13.02
CA LYS A 215 -17.66 -0.23 12.86
C LYS A 215 -17.80 0.31 11.45
N LEU A 216 -16.69 0.49 10.71
CA LEU A 216 -16.70 1.01 9.34
C LEU A 216 -15.66 0.28 8.49
N THR A 217 -15.94 0.13 7.20
CA THR A 217 -14.96 -0.27 6.17
C THR A 217 -14.06 0.92 5.78
N CYS A 218 -12.98 0.67 5.03
CA CYS A 218 -12.10 1.76 4.58
C CYS A 218 -12.82 2.73 3.63
N GLU A 219 -13.65 2.25 2.69
CA GLU A 219 -14.49 3.09 1.82
C GLU A 219 -15.48 3.97 2.60
N GLN A 220 -16.00 3.51 3.74
CA GLN A 220 -16.91 4.31 4.57
C GLN A 220 -16.14 5.33 5.42
N CYS A 221 -14.88 5.02 5.77
CA CYS A 221 -14.08 5.82 6.68
C CYS A 221 -13.28 6.91 5.98
N LEU A 222 -12.50 6.55 4.95
CA LEU A 222 -11.62 7.42 4.16
C LEU A 222 -10.66 8.30 4.96
N ALA A 223 -10.41 7.99 6.24
CA ALA A 223 -9.62 8.85 7.12
C ALA A 223 -8.11 8.86 6.81
N CYS A 224 -7.63 7.90 6.01
CA CYS A 224 -6.22 7.70 5.73
C CYS A 224 -5.74 8.44 4.47
N ASP A 225 -6.16 9.69 4.30
CA ASP A 225 -6.14 10.46 3.05
C ASP A 225 -5.09 11.59 3.02
N GLY A 226 -3.89 11.38 3.59
CA GLY A 226 -2.80 12.39 3.55
C GLY A 226 -2.77 13.36 4.73
N ALA A 227 -2.40 14.62 4.54
CA ALA A 227 -2.28 15.60 5.63
C ALA A 227 -3.57 16.40 5.86
N ASN A 228 -4.30 16.73 4.78
CA ASN A 228 -5.40 17.70 4.79
C ASN A 228 -6.80 17.10 5.00
N GLY A 229 -6.85 15.80 5.33
CA GLY A 229 -8.09 15.07 5.54
C GLY A 229 -8.72 15.27 6.91
N ARG A 230 -9.28 14.20 7.47
CA ARG A 230 -9.82 14.22 8.85
C ARG A 230 -8.74 14.62 9.87
N ARG A 231 -9.10 15.36 10.92
CA ARG A 231 -8.10 15.99 11.83
C ARG A 231 -7.21 15.02 12.63
N GLY A 232 -7.58 13.75 12.76
CA GLY A 232 -6.89 12.78 13.62
C GLY A 232 -5.90 11.88 12.87
N SER A 233 -4.83 11.51 13.56
CA SER A 233 -4.03 10.34 13.18
C SER A 233 -4.79 9.05 13.52
N ILE A 234 -4.42 7.93 12.90
CA ILE A 234 -5.08 6.64 13.10
C ILE A 234 -4.10 5.69 13.80
N THR A 235 -4.59 4.89 14.73
CA THR A 235 -3.83 3.77 15.27
C THR A 235 -4.61 2.46 15.16
N ILE A 236 -3.87 1.37 15.11
CA ILE A 236 -4.41 0.02 15.12
C ILE A 236 -3.48 -0.88 15.91
N ASN A 237 -4.02 -1.87 16.61
CA ASN A 237 -3.20 -2.94 17.16
C ASN A 237 -2.54 -3.75 16.01
N ALA A 238 -1.35 -4.28 16.26
CA ALA A 238 -0.72 -5.26 15.37
C ALA A 238 -1.71 -6.41 15.09
N HIS A 239 -1.93 -6.72 13.80
CA HIS A 239 -2.97 -7.65 13.36
C HIS A 239 -2.51 -8.51 12.17
N GLY A 240 -3.32 -9.51 11.82
CA GLY A 240 -3.03 -10.50 10.78
C GLY A 240 -2.78 -11.88 11.38
N ALA A 241 -2.11 -12.75 10.62
CA ALA A 241 -1.78 -14.09 11.11
C ALA A 241 -0.88 -14.00 12.37
N PRO A 242 -1.02 -14.90 13.36
CA PRO A 242 -0.25 -14.87 14.61
C PRO A 242 1.27 -14.76 14.40
N ALA A 243 1.81 -15.47 13.41
CA ALA A 243 3.24 -15.39 13.05
C ALA A 243 3.69 -13.99 12.60
N LYS A 244 2.81 -13.24 11.92
CA LYS A 244 3.09 -11.86 11.48
C LYS A 244 3.06 -10.88 12.65
N ILE A 245 2.13 -11.06 13.59
CA ILE A 245 2.07 -10.28 14.83
C ILE A 245 3.32 -10.53 15.68
N LEU A 246 3.77 -11.79 15.79
CA LEU A 246 5.01 -12.11 16.49
C LEU A 246 6.23 -11.47 15.82
N SER A 247 6.31 -11.54 14.49
CA SER A 247 7.39 -10.91 13.72
C SER A 247 7.38 -9.39 13.86
N PHE A 248 6.20 -8.77 13.92
CA PHE A 248 6.05 -7.33 14.17
C PHE A 248 6.65 -6.91 15.52
N LYS A 249 6.37 -7.66 16.59
CA LYS A 249 6.92 -7.39 17.93
C LYS A 249 8.45 -7.40 17.98
N MET A 250 9.11 -8.07 17.04
CA MET A 250 10.57 -8.12 16.96
C MET A 250 11.19 -6.93 16.22
N VAL A 251 10.38 -6.15 15.48
CA VAL A 251 10.84 -5.04 14.63
C VAL A 251 10.24 -3.68 14.99
N SER A 252 9.40 -3.62 16.04
CA SER A 252 8.67 -2.42 16.48
C SER A 252 9.16 -1.89 17.81
#